data_AF-A0A2S7QN04-F1
#
_entry.id   AF-A0A2S7QN04-F1
#
_cell.length_a   1.000
_cell.length_b   1.000
_cell.length_c   1.000
_cell.angle_alpha   90.00
_cell.angle_beta   90.00
_cell.angle_gamma   90.00
#
_symmetry.space_group_name_H-M   'P 1'
#
loop_
_entity.id
_entity.type
_entity.pdbx_description
1 polymer ?
#
loop_
_entity_poly.entity_id
_entity_poly.type
_entity_poly.pdbx_seq_one_letter_code
_entity_poly.pdbx_strand_id
1 'polypeptide(L)'
;MVHISKVAAAVTAFCLASSSVAHPGEHHDHHAIKREVIARDAMASAAKRSLDSCSGTLKHRQLTARSIARRSEKARQLRAARNIQSKPKKFRRDLATLEVYEAIDHNNTGILDYSVATPETTIFSANTSCILTPANTDGPYYVLGESIRKNVTEGQSGVALHLEVQYIDITTCLPVPSVYVDIWNANATGVYGGINVTGNVADGGWDSTFLRGIQATDEDGVASFDTIFPGHYEGRATHTHLLAHSNVTVLANNTISGGAVTHIGQLFWNEALRSAVEETP
;
A
#
# COMPACT_ATOMS: atom_id res chain seq x y z
N MET A 1 -56.86 24.73 -31.85
CA MET A 1 -55.49 24.98 -32.36
C MET A 1 -54.93 26.17 -31.61
N VAL A 2 -54.03 25.96 -30.64
CA VAL A 2 -53.24 27.06 -30.08
C VAL A 2 -51.79 26.61 -30.01
N HIS A 3 -50.96 27.42 -30.65
CA HIS A 3 -49.58 27.16 -31.01
C HIS A 3 -48.64 27.20 -29.81
N ILE A 4 -47.71 26.25 -29.83
CA ILE A 4 -46.47 26.22 -29.06
C ILE A 4 -45.59 27.39 -29.52
N SER A 5 -45.16 28.25 -28.59
CA SER A 5 -44.07 29.20 -28.80
C SER A 5 -43.01 29.02 -27.72
N LYS A 6 -41.76 29.02 -28.20
CA LYS A 6 -40.51 28.57 -27.60
C LYS A 6 -39.82 29.67 -26.76
N VAL A 7 -39.10 29.24 -25.71
CA VAL A 7 -37.71 29.68 -25.35
C VAL A 7 -37.59 31.11 -24.78
N ALA A 8 -36.82 31.46 -23.74
CA ALA A 8 -35.74 30.85 -22.96
C ALA A 8 -35.81 31.40 -21.52
N ALA A 9 -35.71 30.54 -20.51
CA ALA A 9 -35.27 30.95 -19.18
C ALA A 9 -33.79 30.61 -19.06
N ALA A 10 -32.94 31.63 -19.03
CA ALA A 10 -31.54 31.49 -18.69
C ALA A 10 -31.41 31.05 -17.23
N VAL A 11 -31.14 29.76 -17.01
CA VAL A 11 -30.64 29.27 -15.72
C VAL A 11 -29.13 29.26 -15.82
N THR A 12 -28.51 30.33 -15.35
CA THR A 12 -27.09 30.36 -15.00
C THR A 12 -26.83 29.24 -14.00
N ALA A 13 -26.19 28.17 -14.45
CA ALA A 13 -25.62 27.15 -13.59
C ALA A 13 -24.49 27.81 -12.77
N PHE A 14 -24.80 28.18 -11.53
CA PHE A 14 -23.79 28.40 -10.51
C PHE A 14 -23.15 27.04 -10.24
N CYS A 15 -22.07 26.72 -10.95
CA CYS A 15 -21.12 25.71 -10.52
C CYS A 15 -20.45 26.23 -9.24
N LEU A 16 -21.12 26.05 -8.11
CA LEU A 16 -20.45 26.03 -6.82
C LEU A 16 -19.51 24.83 -6.89
N ALA A 17 -18.21 25.10 -7.04
CA ALA A 17 -17.17 24.13 -6.78
C ALA A 17 -17.41 23.60 -5.36
N SER A 18 -17.97 22.41 -5.26
CA SER A 18 -18.03 21.65 -4.02
C SER A 18 -16.60 21.27 -3.69
N SER A 19 -15.96 22.06 -2.82
CA SER A 19 -14.68 21.73 -2.22
C SER A 19 -14.91 20.49 -1.34
N SER A 20 -14.63 19.30 -1.86
CA SER A 20 -14.62 18.07 -1.06
C SER A 20 -13.42 18.15 -0.12
N VAL A 21 -13.66 18.16 1.19
CA VAL A 21 -12.58 18.20 2.18
C VAL A 21 -12.28 16.75 2.57
N ALA A 22 -11.23 16.20 1.97
CA ALA A 22 -10.76 14.83 2.22
C ALA A 22 -10.39 14.56 3.70
N HIS A 23 -10.13 15.62 4.48
CA HIS A 23 -9.94 15.59 5.93
C HIS A 23 -10.54 16.84 6.58
N PRO A 24 -11.81 16.82 7.03
CA PRO A 24 -12.39 17.96 7.73
C PRO A 24 -11.55 18.30 8.98
N GLY A 25 -10.84 19.43 8.96
CA GLY A 25 -10.05 19.94 10.08
C GLY A 25 -8.54 19.70 10.04
N GLU A 26 -7.98 19.07 9.00
CA GLU A 26 -6.52 18.92 8.88
C GLU A 26 -5.89 20.25 8.42
N HIS A 27 -5.16 20.93 9.31
CA HIS A 27 -4.50 22.21 9.04
C HIS A 27 -3.00 21.97 8.79
N HIS A 28 -2.54 22.23 7.58
CA HIS A 28 -1.13 22.07 7.21
C HIS A 28 -0.32 23.34 7.60
N ASP A 29 0.25 23.37 8.81
CA ASP A 29 1.29 24.35 9.16
C ASP A 29 2.64 23.88 8.60
N HIS A 30 3.17 24.61 7.61
CA HIS A 30 4.47 24.30 6.99
C HIS A 30 5.63 24.26 7.99
N HIS A 31 5.59 25.05 9.07
CA HIS A 31 6.62 25.00 10.11
C HIS A 31 6.50 23.74 10.98
N ALA A 32 5.28 23.31 11.30
CA ALA A 32 5.04 22.04 11.98
C ALA A 32 5.50 20.86 11.10
N ILE A 33 5.10 20.83 9.84
CA ILE A 33 5.53 19.82 8.86
C ILE A 33 7.06 19.76 8.77
N LYS A 34 7.74 20.91 8.70
CA LYS A 34 9.21 20.94 8.66
C LYS A 34 9.84 20.33 9.92
N ARG A 35 9.28 20.57 11.11
CA ARG A 35 9.76 19.96 12.37
C ARG A 35 9.54 18.45 12.37
N GLU A 36 8.38 18.00 11.91
CA GLU A 36 8.05 16.57 11.77
C GLU A 36 9.01 15.86 10.80
N VAL A 37 9.32 16.49 9.66
CA VAL A 37 10.30 15.96 8.70
C VAL A 37 11.68 15.80 9.34
N ILE A 38 12.16 16.81 10.09
CA ILE A 38 13.45 16.73 10.78
C ILE A 38 13.45 15.60 11.82
N ALA A 39 12.38 15.49 12.62
CA ALA A 39 12.25 14.43 13.62
C ALA A 39 12.21 13.04 12.97
N ARG A 40 11.48 12.88 11.87
CA ARG A 40 11.43 11.67 11.05
C ARG A 40 12.82 11.30 10.52
N ASP A 41 13.56 12.25 9.96
CA ASP A 41 14.91 12.00 9.41
C ASP A 41 15.92 11.61 10.50
N ALA A 42 15.83 12.22 11.68
CA ALA A 42 16.65 11.84 12.83
C ALA A 42 16.35 10.41 13.31
N MET A 43 15.07 10.05 13.40
CA MET A 43 14.62 8.70 13.76
C MET A 43 15.06 7.66 12.72
N ALA A 44 14.87 7.96 11.44
CA ALA A 44 15.30 7.10 10.33
C ALA A 44 16.82 6.86 10.37
N SER A 45 17.61 7.90 10.64
CA SER A 45 19.07 7.80 10.77
C SER A 45 19.51 6.97 11.99
N ALA A 46 18.80 7.08 13.11
CA ALA A 46 19.05 6.26 14.30
C ALA A 46 18.70 4.79 14.06
N ALA A 47 17.55 4.52 13.43
CA ALA A 47 17.12 3.18 13.08
C ALA A 47 18.10 2.50 12.12
N LYS A 48 18.63 3.24 11.14
CA LYS A 48 19.66 2.72 10.21
C LYS A 48 20.86 2.14 10.96
N ARG A 49 21.41 2.89 11.92
CA ARG A 49 22.56 2.42 12.71
C ARG A 49 22.25 1.14 13.49
N SER A 50 21.02 1.02 14.00
CA SER A 50 20.56 -0.20 14.69
C SER A 50 20.50 -1.38 13.73
N LEU A 51 19.91 -1.20 12.56
CA LEU A 51 19.77 -2.23 11.52
C LEU A 51 21.13 -2.70 10.98
N ASP A 52 22.07 -1.77 10.77
CA ASP A 52 23.44 -2.09 10.33
C ASP A 52 24.16 -3.03 11.32
N SER A 53 23.81 -2.99 12.60
CA SER A 53 24.42 -3.85 13.63
C SER A 53 23.97 -5.32 13.53
N CYS A 54 22.78 -5.60 13.01
CA CYS A 54 22.19 -6.94 13.00
C CYS A 54 21.98 -7.53 11.60
N SER A 55 21.97 -6.72 10.55
CA SER A 55 21.71 -7.14 9.16
C SER A 55 22.77 -8.12 8.62
N GLY A 56 24.00 -8.05 9.15
CA GLY A 56 25.08 -8.97 8.78
C GLY A 56 24.96 -10.37 9.38
N THR A 57 24.08 -10.58 10.35
CA THR A 57 24.02 -11.83 11.13
C THR A 57 23.53 -13.03 10.30
N LEU A 58 23.98 -14.24 10.67
CA LEU A 58 23.54 -15.46 10.01
C LEU A 58 22.01 -15.64 10.06
N LYS A 59 21.40 -15.35 11.22
CA LYS A 59 19.95 -15.45 11.41
C LYS A 59 19.19 -14.52 10.47
N HIS A 60 19.64 -13.27 10.32
CA HIS A 60 19.02 -12.33 9.39
C HIS A 60 19.16 -12.81 7.94
N ARG A 61 20.36 -13.23 7.51
CA ARG A 61 20.57 -13.78 6.16
C ARG A 61 19.68 -14.99 5.87
N GLN A 62 19.49 -15.86 6.85
CA GLN A 62 18.57 -17.01 6.74
C GLN A 62 17.11 -16.55 6.61
N LEU A 63 16.68 -15.53 7.37
CA LEU A 63 15.35 -14.92 7.23
C LEU A 63 15.19 -14.34 5.81
N THR A 64 16.14 -13.54 5.33
CA THR A 64 16.11 -12.97 3.99
C THR A 64 15.98 -14.06 2.91
N ALA A 65 16.73 -15.15 3.02
CA ALA A 65 16.64 -16.27 2.09
C ALA A 65 15.24 -16.93 2.10
N ARG A 66 14.63 -17.10 3.27
CA ARG A 66 13.25 -17.61 3.38
C ARG A 66 12.23 -16.63 2.82
N SER A 67 12.34 -15.33 3.13
CA SER A 67 11.47 -14.29 2.58
C SER A 67 11.52 -14.26 1.05
N ILE A 68 12.70 -14.38 0.47
CA ILE A 68 12.90 -14.45 -0.98
C ILE A 68 12.20 -15.68 -1.57
N ALA A 69 12.45 -16.86 -1.00
CA ALA A 69 11.85 -18.11 -1.47
C ALA A 69 10.31 -18.08 -1.39
N ARG A 70 9.77 -17.57 -0.27
CA ARG A 70 8.33 -17.39 -0.05
C ARG A 70 7.72 -16.50 -1.12
N ARG A 71 8.25 -15.30 -1.32
CA ARG A 71 7.69 -14.31 -2.26
C ARG A 71 7.79 -14.81 -3.70
N SER A 72 8.90 -15.47 -4.06
CA SER A 72 9.08 -16.13 -5.35
C SER A 72 8.02 -17.21 -5.60
N GLU A 73 7.84 -18.11 -4.65
CA GLU A 73 6.85 -19.19 -4.75
C GLU A 73 5.43 -18.62 -4.87
N LYS A 74 5.09 -17.63 -4.03
CA LYS A 74 3.77 -16.99 -4.06
C LYS A 74 3.51 -16.29 -5.39
N ALA A 75 4.48 -15.59 -5.95
CA ALA A 75 4.37 -14.96 -7.26
C ALA A 75 4.12 -16.01 -8.36
N ARG A 76 4.88 -17.11 -8.37
CA ARG A 76 4.68 -18.23 -9.30
C ARG A 76 3.29 -18.84 -9.18
N GLN A 77 2.79 -19.07 -7.96
CA GLN A 77 1.46 -19.59 -7.70
C GLN A 77 0.36 -18.65 -8.23
N LEU A 78 0.46 -17.35 -7.93
CA LEU A 78 -0.51 -16.35 -8.39
C LEU A 78 -0.55 -16.25 -9.92
N ARG A 79 0.61 -16.32 -10.58
CA ARG A 79 0.71 -16.34 -12.05
C ARG A 79 0.07 -17.59 -12.63
N ALA A 80 0.37 -18.76 -12.07
CA ALA A 80 -0.21 -20.03 -12.50
C ALA A 80 -1.74 -20.03 -12.35
N ALA A 81 -2.25 -19.54 -11.20
CA ALA A 81 -3.69 -19.44 -10.93
C ALA A 81 -4.43 -18.53 -11.92
N ARG A 82 -3.74 -17.53 -12.49
CA ARG A 82 -4.27 -16.59 -13.49
C ARG A 82 -3.97 -17.02 -14.93
N ASN A 83 -3.43 -18.22 -15.13
CA ASN A 83 -2.96 -18.71 -16.42
C ASN A 83 -2.01 -17.73 -17.14
N ILE A 84 -1.20 -17.00 -16.37
CA ILE A 84 -0.20 -16.08 -16.91
C ILE A 84 1.02 -16.91 -17.33
N GLN A 85 0.96 -17.39 -18.57
CA GLN A 85 1.97 -18.24 -19.20
C GLN A 85 3.15 -17.46 -19.78
N SER A 86 3.25 -16.14 -19.53
CA SER A 86 4.37 -15.35 -20.03
C SER A 86 5.67 -15.93 -19.49
N LYS A 87 6.38 -16.65 -20.37
CA LYS A 87 7.78 -17.03 -20.16
C LYS A 87 8.58 -15.74 -20.06
N PRO A 88 9.60 -15.63 -19.20
CA PRO A 88 10.55 -14.52 -19.27
C PRO A 88 11.11 -14.49 -20.70
N LYS A 89 10.69 -13.52 -21.50
CA LYS A 89 11.16 -13.38 -22.88
C LYS A 89 12.60 -12.90 -22.82
N LYS A 90 13.56 -13.82 -22.93
CA LYS A 90 14.95 -13.47 -23.26
C LYS A 90 14.97 -13.06 -24.73
N PHE A 91 14.72 -11.79 -25.04
CA PHE A 91 15.13 -11.27 -26.33
C PHE A 91 16.66 -11.11 -26.30
N ARG A 92 17.35 -11.72 -27.25
CA ARG A 92 18.70 -11.28 -27.61
C ARG A 92 18.51 -9.90 -28.25
N ARG A 93 18.85 -8.83 -27.51
CA ARG A 93 18.74 -7.44 -27.99
C ARG A 93 19.54 -7.31 -29.29
N ASP A 94 18.95 -6.69 -30.31
CA ASP A 94 19.67 -6.33 -31.51
C ASP A 94 20.48 -5.05 -31.29
N LEU A 95 21.41 -4.78 -32.21
CA LEU A 95 22.35 -3.67 -32.10
C LEU A 95 21.63 -2.31 -32.06
N ALA A 96 20.54 -2.15 -32.82
CA ALA A 96 19.75 -0.94 -32.82
C ALA A 96 19.13 -0.65 -31.44
N THR A 97 18.69 -1.68 -30.74
CA THR A 97 18.21 -1.54 -29.36
C THR A 97 19.35 -1.15 -28.41
N LEU A 98 20.55 -1.73 -28.58
CA LEU A 98 21.73 -1.43 -27.76
C LEU A 98 22.15 0.05 -27.90
N GLU A 99 22.22 0.54 -29.13
CA GLU A 99 22.66 1.91 -29.46
C GLU A 99 21.71 2.97 -28.88
N VAL A 100 20.40 2.68 -28.82
CA VAL A 100 19.42 3.58 -28.17
C VAL A 100 19.67 3.71 -26.67
N TYR A 101 20.07 2.62 -25.99
CA TYR A 101 20.34 2.63 -24.55
C TYR A 101 21.73 3.18 -24.21
N GLU A 102 22.74 2.97 -25.05
CA GLU A 102 24.08 3.56 -24.88
C GLU A 102 24.07 5.09 -25.03
N ALA A 103 23.10 5.65 -25.77
CA ALA A 103 22.91 7.09 -25.91
C ALA A 103 22.19 7.75 -24.71
N ILE A 104 21.68 6.97 -23.75
CA ILE A 104 21.03 7.48 -22.55
C ILE A 104 22.08 7.57 -21.43
N ASP A 105 22.51 8.79 -21.12
CA ASP A 105 23.36 9.06 -19.96
C ASP A 105 22.58 8.79 -18.66
N HIS A 106 22.94 7.71 -17.96
CA HIS A 106 22.29 7.23 -16.74
C HIS A 106 22.75 7.95 -15.46
N ASN A 107 23.34 9.13 -15.58
CA ASN A 107 23.85 9.88 -14.43
C ASN A 107 22.78 10.64 -13.61
N ASN A 108 21.55 10.10 -13.44
CA ASN A 108 20.70 10.43 -12.27
C ASN A 108 19.41 9.59 -12.05
N THR A 109 19.34 8.34 -12.51
CA THR A 109 18.25 7.39 -12.15
C THR A 109 18.74 5.98 -11.77
N GLY A 110 20.06 5.77 -11.70
CA GLY A 110 20.68 4.45 -11.58
C GLY A 110 20.78 3.90 -10.16
N ILE A 111 19.69 3.41 -9.56
CA ILE A 111 19.83 2.47 -8.43
C ILE A 111 19.26 1.09 -8.74
N LEU A 112 18.16 0.92 -9.50
CA LEU A 112 17.63 -0.42 -9.81
C LEU A 112 16.97 -0.50 -11.20
N ASP A 113 17.56 -1.28 -12.12
CA ASP A 113 17.03 -1.64 -13.44
C ASP A 113 16.20 -2.93 -13.34
N TYR A 114 15.01 -2.83 -12.76
CA TYR A 114 14.10 -3.95 -12.63
C TYR A 114 13.24 -4.12 -13.88
N SER A 115 13.27 -5.32 -14.44
CA SER A 115 12.44 -5.74 -15.55
C SER A 115 11.69 -7.02 -15.18
N VAL A 116 10.76 -7.45 -16.03
CA VAL A 116 10.14 -8.79 -15.92
C VAL A 116 11.16 -9.94 -16.01
N ALA A 117 12.42 -9.65 -16.35
CA ALA A 117 13.53 -10.60 -16.38
C ALA A 117 14.43 -10.53 -15.13
N THR A 118 14.23 -9.56 -14.24
CA THR A 118 14.97 -9.48 -12.97
C THR A 118 14.63 -10.71 -12.13
N PRO A 119 15.63 -11.48 -11.68
CA PRO A 119 15.38 -12.64 -10.82
C PRO A 119 14.52 -12.21 -9.63
N GLU A 120 13.52 -13.01 -9.29
CA GLU A 120 12.66 -12.74 -8.11
C GLU A 120 13.52 -12.58 -6.86
N THR A 121 14.63 -13.32 -6.77
CA THR A 121 15.62 -13.14 -5.71
C THR A 121 16.21 -11.74 -5.68
N THR A 122 16.47 -11.09 -6.82
CA THR A 122 17.00 -9.73 -6.93
C THR A 122 15.94 -8.64 -6.65
N ILE A 123 14.67 -8.90 -7.02
CA ILE A 123 13.54 -8.03 -6.68
C ILE A 123 13.29 -8.07 -5.16
N PHE A 124 13.31 -9.27 -4.58
CA PHE A 124 13.00 -9.50 -3.16
C PHE A 124 14.22 -9.43 -2.23
N SER A 125 15.44 -9.36 -2.75
CA SER A 125 16.68 -9.16 -1.96
C SER A 125 16.99 -7.71 -1.67
N ALA A 126 16.16 -6.76 -2.12
CA ALA A 126 16.46 -5.35 -1.94
C ALA A 126 16.70 -5.04 -0.45
N ASN A 127 17.81 -4.37 -0.15
CA ASN A 127 18.19 -3.93 1.20
C ASN A 127 17.31 -2.72 1.59
N THR A 128 15.99 -2.87 1.54
CA THR A 128 15.01 -1.80 1.73
C THR A 128 14.74 -1.53 3.20
N SER A 129 15.17 -2.41 4.10
CA SER A 129 15.02 -2.25 5.54
C SER A 129 16.13 -1.38 6.15
N CYS A 130 16.57 -0.33 5.47
CA CYS A 130 17.64 0.55 5.98
C CYS A 130 17.13 1.65 6.92
N ILE A 131 15.82 1.77 7.11
CA ILE A 131 15.22 2.76 8.01
C ILE A 131 13.99 2.14 8.70
N LEU A 132 13.66 2.66 9.89
CA LEU A 132 12.36 2.40 10.51
C LEU A 132 11.28 3.02 9.62
N THR A 133 10.23 2.25 9.32
CA THR A 133 9.06 2.74 8.59
C THR A 133 8.52 3.97 9.32
N PRO A 134 8.34 5.12 8.63
CA PRO A 134 7.77 6.31 9.27
C PRO A 134 6.36 6.04 9.78
N ALA A 135 6.08 6.46 11.01
CA ALA A 135 4.71 6.50 11.48
C ALA A 135 3.93 7.61 10.75
N ASN A 136 2.67 7.36 10.43
CA ASN A 136 1.75 8.32 9.84
C ASN A 136 0.41 8.27 10.60
N THR A 137 -0.47 9.25 10.37
CA THR A 137 -1.79 9.29 10.98
C THR A 137 -2.69 8.17 10.46
N ASP A 138 -3.56 7.67 11.32
CA ASP A 138 -4.67 6.78 11.00
C ASP A 138 -5.65 7.43 10.00
N GLY A 139 -5.84 8.74 10.10
CA GLY A 139 -6.83 9.45 9.29
C GLY A 139 -8.27 9.12 9.74
N PRO A 140 -9.28 9.78 9.16
CA PRO A 140 -10.65 9.79 9.69
C PRO A 140 -11.42 8.48 9.44
N TYR A 141 -10.79 7.50 8.78
CA TYR A 141 -11.48 6.34 8.22
C TYR A 141 -11.10 4.99 8.83
N TYR A 142 -10.41 5.00 9.98
CA TYR A 142 -10.18 3.79 10.76
C TYR A 142 -11.47 3.35 11.46
N VAL A 143 -11.75 2.04 11.44
CA VAL A 143 -12.94 1.42 12.04
C VAL A 143 -12.48 0.33 13.00
N LEU A 144 -13.04 0.31 14.20
CA LEU A 144 -12.75 -0.71 15.21
C LEU A 144 -13.59 -1.97 14.99
N GLY A 145 -13.02 -3.13 15.33
CA GLY A 145 -13.75 -4.41 15.28
C GLY A 145 -13.68 -5.13 13.94
N GLU A 146 -12.69 -4.81 13.11
CA GLU A 146 -12.44 -5.52 11.86
C GLU A 146 -12.17 -7.01 12.08
N SER A 147 -12.52 -7.81 11.07
CA SER A 147 -12.39 -9.27 11.13
C SER A 147 -11.02 -9.74 10.63
N ILE A 148 -10.54 -10.83 11.22
CA ILE A 148 -9.30 -11.50 10.83
C ILE A 148 -9.57 -12.29 9.55
N ARG A 149 -9.19 -11.74 8.41
CA ARG A 149 -9.42 -12.39 7.11
C ARG A 149 -8.35 -12.03 6.10
N LYS A 150 -8.01 -13.02 5.27
CA LYS A 150 -6.99 -12.89 4.23
C LYS A 150 -7.52 -12.19 2.99
N ASN A 151 -8.66 -12.64 2.47
CA ASN A 151 -9.32 -11.99 1.34
C ASN A 151 -10.26 -10.90 1.88
N VAL A 152 -9.91 -9.65 1.58
CA VAL A 152 -10.68 -8.46 1.99
C VAL A 152 -11.45 -7.86 0.81
N THR A 153 -11.39 -8.44 -0.40
CA THR A 153 -11.93 -7.82 -1.61
C THR A 153 -13.43 -7.60 -1.58
N GLU A 154 -14.19 -8.53 -0.98
CA GLU A 154 -15.67 -8.56 -1.02
C GLU A 154 -16.26 -8.32 -2.42
N GLY A 155 -15.57 -8.79 -3.46
CA GLY A 155 -16.01 -8.62 -4.85
C GLY A 155 -15.88 -7.21 -5.41
N GLN A 156 -15.19 -6.28 -4.72
CA GLN A 156 -14.88 -4.97 -5.28
C GLN A 156 -14.11 -5.11 -6.59
N SER A 157 -14.52 -4.31 -7.58
CA SER A 157 -13.86 -4.26 -8.88
C SER A 157 -12.53 -3.51 -8.79
N GLY A 158 -11.51 -4.01 -9.48
CA GLY A 158 -10.19 -3.39 -9.54
C GLY A 158 -9.08 -4.39 -9.87
N VAL A 159 -7.85 -3.88 -9.96
CA VAL A 159 -6.68 -4.73 -10.21
C VAL A 159 -6.35 -5.51 -8.94
N ALA A 160 -6.53 -6.83 -8.98
CA ALA A 160 -6.29 -7.68 -7.81
C ALA A 160 -4.83 -7.68 -7.36
N LEU A 161 -4.61 -7.41 -6.07
CA LEU A 161 -3.33 -7.20 -5.41
C LEU A 161 -3.14 -8.22 -4.28
N HIS A 162 -2.01 -8.93 -4.29
CA HIS A 162 -1.57 -9.72 -3.14
C HIS A 162 -0.55 -8.90 -2.34
N LEU A 163 -0.92 -8.51 -1.12
CA LEU A 163 -0.09 -7.68 -0.26
C LEU A 163 0.57 -8.55 0.82
N GLU A 164 1.89 -8.48 0.93
CA GLU A 164 2.63 -9.02 2.07
C GLU A 164 3.37 -7.89 2.78
N VAL A 165 3.22 -7.82 4.10
CA VAL A 165 3.92 -6.86 4.96
C VAL A 165 4.74 -7.64 5.98
N GLN A 166 6.05 -7.41 5.99
CA GLN A 166 6.97 -8.09 6.89
C GLN A 166 7.42 -7.16 8.01
N TYR A 167 7.24 -7.59 9.25
CA TYR A 167 7.68 -6.90 10.47
C TYR A 167 8.97 -7.55 10.96
N ILE A 168 10.00 -6.72 11.11
CA ILE A 168 11.30 -7.10 11.66
C ILE A 168 11.64 -6.18 12.83
N ASP A 169 12.27 -6.73 13.85
CA ASP A 169 12.82 -5.95 14.95
C ASP A 169 14.10 -5.25 14.47
N ILE A 170 14.15 -3.92 14.60
CA ILE A 170 15.27 -3.11 14.07
C ILE A 170 16.58 -3.25 14.86
N THR A 171 16.54 -3.88 16.05
CA THR A 171 17.69 -4.10 16.93
C THR A 171 18.30 -5.47 16.71
N THR A 172 17.46 -6.47 16.43
CA THR A 172 17.88 -7.87 16.29
C THR A 172 17.83 -8.37 14.84
N CYS A 173 17.14 -7.65 13.96
CA CYS A 173 16.88 -8.02 12.57
C CYS A 173 16.15 -9.38 12.43
N LEU A 174 15.45 -9.79 13.50
CA LEU A 174 14.65 -11.02 13.57
C LEU A 174 13.18 -10.70 13.25
N PRO A 175 12.40 -11.69 12.78
CA PRO A 175 10.98 -11.49 12.52
C PRO A 175 10.21 -11.22 13.82
N VAL A 176 9.14 -10.43 13.72
CA VAL A 176 8.21 -10.20 14.84
C VAL A 176 6.90 -10.95 14.56
N PRO A 177 6.73 -12.18 15.08
CA PRO A 177 5.49 -12.93 14.92
C PRO A 177 4.37 -12.39 15.83
N SER A 178 3.13 -12.77 15.55
CA SER A 178 1.94 -12.47 16.38
C SER A 178 1.63 -10.97 16.57
N VAL A 179 2.17 -10.10 15.71
CA VAL A 179 1.65 -8.75 15.49
C VAL A 179 0.39 -8.85 14.64
N TYR A 180 -0.70 -8.22 15.07
CA TYR A 180 -1.95 -8.17 14.31
C TYR A 180 -1.96 -6.89 13.50
N VAL A 181 -2.07 -7.03 12.19
CA VAL A 181 -1.95 -5.93 11.24
C VAL A 181 -3.30 -5.69 10.61
N ASP A 182 -3.81 -4.48 10.76
CA ASP A 182 -5.00 -3.99 10.09
C ASP A 182 -4.58 -3.36 8.76
N ILE A 183 -5.35 -3.66 7.70
CA ILE A 183 -5.32 -2.88 6.47
C ILE A 183 -6.68 -2.26 6.21
N TRP A 184 -6.67 -1.04 5.66
CA TRP A 184 -7.83 -0.45 5.02
C TRP A 184 -7.41 0.46 3.87
N ASN A 185 -8.21 0.47 2.80
CA ASN A 185 -8.00 1.37 1.67
C ASN A 185 -9.31 1.66 0.95
N ALA A 186 -9.30 2.73 0.15
CA ALA A 186 -10.36 3.00 -0.81
C ALA A 186 -10.46 1.90 -1.87
N ASN A 187 -11.65 1.71 -2.44
CA ASN A 187 -11.82 0.92 -3.66
C ASN A 187 -11.21 1.64 -4.87
N ALA A 188 -11.31 1.03 -6.06
CA ALA A 188 -10.72 1.56 -7.29
C ALA A 188 -11.22 2.97 -7.67
N THR A 189 -12.40 3.40 -7.17
CA THR A 189 -13.00 4.72 -7.43
C THR A 189 -12.81 5.70 -6.28
N GLY A 190 -11.97 5.38 -5.28
CA GLY A 190 -11.69 6.26 -4.15
C GLY A 190 -12.62 6.11 -2.95
N VAL A 191 -13.55 5.13 -2.95
CA VAL A 191 -14.58 5.00 -1.90
C VAL A 191 -14.19 4.04 -0.78
N TYR A 192 -14.37 4.44 0.48
CA TYR A 192 -14.12 3.59 1.66
C TYR A 192 -15.37 2.83 2.11
N GLY A 193 -15.22 1.54 2.42
CA GLY A 193 -16.23 0.73 3.10
C GLY A 193 -16.38 1.10 4.59
N GLY A 194 -17.46 0.71 5.24
CA GLY A 194 -17.68 0.84 6.69
C GLY A 194 -17.96 2.25 7.19
N ILE A 195 -18.11 3.21 6.27
CA ILE A 195 -18.29 4.62 6.59
C ILE A 195 -19.28 5.23 5.59
N ASN A 196 -20.17 6.08 6.09
CA ASN A 196 -21.05 6.92 5.28
C ASN A 196 -20.97 8.38 5.77
N VAL A 197 -20.35 9.27 4.99
CA VAL A 197 -20.23 10.70 5.25
C VAL A 197 -20.70 11.49 4.03
N THR A 198 -21.78 12.25 4.19
CA THR A 198 -22.33 13.13 3.16
C THR A 198 -21.28 14.13 2.65
N GLY A 199 -21.05 14.17 1.33
CA GLY A 199 -20.17 15.13 0.68
C GLY A 199 -18.68 14.73 0.59
N ASN A 200 -18.35 13.47 0.90
CA ASN A 200 -17.00 12.91 0.78
C ASN A 200 -17.02 11.53 0.12
N VAL A 201 -15.84 11.01 -0.23
CA VAL A 201 -15.67 9.66 -0.81
C VAL A 201 -15.95 8.50 0.17
N ALA A 202 -16.37 8.78 1.39
CA ALA A 202 -16.73 7.75 2.36
C ALA A 202 -18.23 7.42 2.24
N ASP A 203 -18.64 6.79 1.14
CA ASP A 203 -20.04 6.42 0.85
C ASP A 203 -20.24 4.89 0.72
N GLY A 204 -19.35 4.09 1.33
CA GLY A 204 -19.46 2.64 1.31
C GLY A 204 -20.61 2.10 2.15
N GLY A 205 -21.21 2.91 3.01
CA GLY A 205 -22.26 2.49 3.95
C GLY A 205 -21.69 1.87 5.22
N TRP A 206 -22.36 2.08 6.35
CA TRP A 206 -21.94 1.58 7.67
C TRP A 206 -21.91 0.05 7.76
N ASP A 207 -22.69 -0.64 6.92
CA ASP A 207 -22.81 -2.10 6.92
C ASP A 207 -21.81 -2.79 5.97
N SER A 208 -20.95 -2.05 5.26
CA SER A 208 -19.93 -2.64 4.40
C SER A 208 -18.61 -2.79 5.11
N THR A 209 -17.81 -3.79 4.72
CA THR A 209 -16.49 -4.02 5.30
C THR A 209 -15.40 -4.19 4.25
N PHE A 210 -15.73 -4.02 2.96
CA PHE A 210 -14.79 -4.28 1.87
C PHE A 210 -13.46 -3.56 2.04
N LEU A 211 -12.39 -4.22 1.61
CA LEU A 211 -11.01 -3.75 1.61
C LEU A 211 -10.46 -3.41 3.00
N ARG A 212 -11.07 -4.00 4.04
CA ARG A 212 -10.65 -3.92 5.44
C ARG A 212 -10.43 -5.31 6.01
N GLY A 213 -9.43 -5.46 6.87
CA GLY A 213 -9.25 -6.71 7.60
C GLY A 213 -7.94 -6.79 8.36
N ILE A 214 -7.86 -7.82 9.20
CA ILE A 214 -6.75 -8.05 10.10
C ILE A 214 -6.04 -9.36 9.73
N GLN A 215 -4.71 -9.38 9.81
CA GLN A 215 -3.93 -10.62 9.79
C GLN A 215 -2.83 -10.59 10.86
N ALA A 216 -2.67 -11.73 11.53
CA ALA A 216 -1.50 -11.95 12.37
C ALA A 216 -0.28 -12.21 11.48
N THR A 217 0.85 -11.65 11.88
CA THR A 217 2.17 -12.00 11.34
C THR A 217 2.54 -13.43 11.75
N ASP A 218 3.06 -14.19 10.79
CA ASP A 218 3.55 -15.55 11.02
C ASP A 218 4.98 -15.59 11.61
N GLU A 219 5.58 -16.78 11.68
CA GLU A 219 6.94 -17.00 12.21
C GLU A 219 8.05 -16.26 11.46
N ASP A 220 7.82 -15.88 10.21
CA ASP A 220 8.73 -15.02 9.43
C ASP A 220 8.34 -13.53 9.54
N GLY A 221 7.39 -13.20 10.42
CA GLY A 221 6.93 -11.85 10.67
C GLY A 221 6.05 -11.30 9.55
N VAL A 222 5.42 -12.16 8.73
CA VAL A 222 4.68 -11.73 7.54
C VAL A 222 3.18 -11.81 7.77
N ALA A 223 2.48 -10.70 7.51
CA ALA A 223 1.04 -10.64 7.34
C ALA A 223 0.70 -10.55 5.84
N SER A 224 -0.28 -11.31 5.37
CA SER A 224 -0.60 -11.42 3.94
C SER A 224 -2.09 -11.24 3.65
N PHE A 225 -2.42 -10.41 2.66
CA PHE A 225 -3.80 -10.10 2.27
C PHE A 225 -4.00 -10.26 0.76
N ASP A 226 -5.23 -10.61 0.37
CA ASP A 226 -5.73 -10.50 -0.99
C ASP A 226 -6.72 -9.33 -1.03
N THR A 227 -6.35 -8.28 -1.76
CA THR A 227 -7.09 -7.00 -1.87
C THR A 227 -7.10 -6.54 -3.35
N ILE A 228 -7.45 -5.28 -3.61
CA ILE A 228 -7.26 -4.62 -4.91
C ILE A 228 -6.29 -3.44 -4.78
N PHE A 229 -5.66 -3.06 -5.88
CA PHE A 229 -4.92 -1.81 -5.95
C PHE A 229 -5.88 -0.64 -5.67
N PRO A 230 -5.59 0.23 -4.69
CA PRO A 230 -6.52 1.27 -4.29
C PRO A 230 -6.65 2.37 -5.35
N GLY A 231 -7.83 2.99 -5.42
CA GLY A 231 -8.02 4.25 -6.13
C GLY A 231 -7.43 5.42 -5.35
N HIS A 232 -7.39 6.60 -5.98
CA HIS A 232 -7.15 7.86 -5.30
C HIS A 232 -8.47 8.59 -5.04
N TYR A 233 -8.42 9.57 -4.15
CA TYR A 233 -9.51 10.52 -3.93
C TYR A 233 -8.92 11.91 -3.78
N GLU A 234 -9.75 12.94 -3.94
CA GLU A 234 -9.31 14.32 -4.02
C GLU A 234 -8.35 14.68 -2.87
N GLY A 235 -7.22 15.30 -3.19
CA GLY A 235 -6.24 15.76 -2.22
C GLY A 235 -5.35 14.67 -1.59
N ARG A 236 -5.47 13.39 -1.97
CA ARG A 236 -4.66 12.30 -1.41
C ARG A 236 -4.02 11.42 -2.48
N ALA A 237 -2.73 11.13 -2.30
CA ALA A 237 -2.03 10.14 -3.12
C ALA A 237 -2.62 8.74 -2.90
N THR A 238 -2.56 7.87 -3.90
CA THR A 238 -2.99 6.46 -3.78
C THR A 238 -2.25 5.75 -2.65
N HIS A 239 -2.97 5.15 -1.69
CA HIS A 239 -2.36 4.53 -0.53
C HIS A 239 -3.19 3.39 0.08
N THR A 240 -2.53 2.53 0.86
CA THR A 240 -3.15 1.56 1.77
C THR A 240 -2.70 1.85 3.19
N HIS A 241 -3.63 1.96 4.13
CA HIS A 241 -3.28 2.14 5.53
C HIS A 241 -2.84 0.82 6.17
N LEU A 242 -1.95 0.94 7.15
CA LEU A 242 -1.41 -0.15 7.95
C LEU A 242 -1.46 0.26 9.42
N LEU A 243 -2.02 -0.59 10.28
CA LEU A 243 -1.96 -0.39 11.72
C LEU A 243 -1.58 -1.69 12.41
N ALA A 244 -0.56 -1.65 13.24
CA ALA A 244 -0.01 -2.80 13.93
C ALA A 244 -0.41 -2.78 15.40
N HIS A 245 -0.96 -3.90 15.86
CA HIS A 245 -1.28 -4.16 17.26
C HIS A 245 -0.36 -5.23 17.84
N SER A 246 0.02 -5.04 19.11
CA SER A 246 0.70 -6.05 19.92
C SER A 246 -0.10 -6.38 21.17
N ASN A 247 0.06 -7.60 21.70
CA ASN A 247 -0.61 -8.06 22.93
C ASN A 247 -2.15 -8.04 22.87
N VAL A 248 -2.73 -8.37 21.72
CA VAL A 248 -4.19 -8.45 21.55
C VAL A 248 -4.75 -9.78 22.04
N THR A 249 -6.04 -9.80 22.33
CA THR A 249 -6.81 -11.04 22.52
C THR A 249 -7.67 -11.29 21.29
N VAL A 250 -7.51 -12.47 20.68
CA VAL A 250 -8.41 -12.92 19.60
C VAL A 250 -9.72 -13.39 20.21
N LEU A 251 -10.82 -12.85 19.68
CA LEU A 251 -12.17 -13.16 20.11
C LEU A 251 -12.77 -14.29 19.26
N ALA A 252 -13.79 -14.97 19.80
CA ALA A 252 -14.44 -16.10 19.14
C ALA A 252 -15.13 -15.74 17.82
N ASN A 253 -15.51 -14.48 17.63
CA ASN A 253 -16.07 -13.93 16.40
C ASN A 253 -14.98 -13.53 15.38
N ASN A 254 -13.73 -13.96 15.59
CA ASN A 254 -12.62 -13.72 14.69
C ASN A 254 -12.26 -12.24 14.52
N THR A 255 -12.44 -11.44 15.58
CA THR A 255 -11.93 -10.07 15.71
C THR A 255 -10.89 -10.01 16.84
N ILE A 256 -10.29 -8.83 17.06
CA ILE A 256 -9.34 -8.60 18.15
C ILE A 256 -9.89 -7.63 19.20
N SER A 257 -9.35 -7.69 20.42
CA SER A 257 -9.62 -6.74 21.50
C SER A 257 -8.39 -6.50 22.37
N GLY A 258 -8.36 -5.37 23.07
CA GLY A 258 -7.23 -4.96 23.90
C GLY A 258 -5.97 -4.70 23.08
N GLY A 259 -4.81 -4.95 23.69
CA GLY A 259 -3.51 -4.69 23.08
C GLY A 259 -3.15 -3.21 22.99
N ALA A 260 -1.98 -2.95 22.40
CA ALA A 260 -1.47 -1.61 22.14
C ALA A 260 -1.23 -1.43 20.65
N VAL A 261 -1.55 -0.25 20.12
CA VAL A 261 -1.14 0.16 18.78
C VAL A 261 0.35 0.48 18.81
N THR A 262 1.15 -0.30 18.11
CA THR A 262 2.62 -0.20 18.12
C THR A 262 3.16 0.53 16.89
N HIS A 263 2.39 0.57 15.80
CA HIS A 263 2.74 1.35 14.61
C HIS A 263 1.50 1.68 13.78
N ILE A 264 1.49 2.86 13.16
CA ILE A 264 0.49 3.26 12.16
C ILE A 264 1.25 3.85 10.97
N GLY A 265 0.87 3.47 9.76
CA GLY A 265 1.54 3.93 8.55
C GLY A 265 0.64 3.89 7.32
N GLN A 266 1.17 4.41 6.22
CA GLN A 266 0.54 4.37 4.90
C GLN A 266 1.54 3.82 3.89
N LEU A 267 1.13 2.80 3.14
CA LEU A 267 1.84 2.29 1.99
C LEU A 267 1.47 3.12 0.76
N PHE A 268 2.47 3.73 0.13
CA PHE A 268 2.31 4.46 -1.13
C PHE A 268 2.86 3.64 -2.30
N TRP A 269 2.41 3.98 -3.50
CA TRP A 269 2.72 3.23 -4.72
C TRP A 269 3.65 4.02 -5.62
N ASN A 270 4.56 3.31 -6.28
CA ASN A 270 5.44 3.90 -7.29
C ASN A 270 4.60 4.47 -8.45
N GLU A 271 4.98 5.65 -8.93
CA GLU A 271 4.26 6.36 -9.98
C GLU A 271 4.05 5.53 -11.25
N ALA A 272 5.08 4.82 -11.73
CA ALA A 272 4.97 4.00 -12.93
C ALA A 272 3.98 2.84 -12.75
N LEU A 273 3.93 2.23 -11.57
CA LEU A 273 2.96 1.18 -11.26
C LEU A 273 1.54 1.76 -11.18
N ARG A 274 1.38 2.91 -10.52
CA ARG A 274 0.10 3.62 -10.42
C ARG A 274 -0.44 3.97 -11.82
N SER A 275 0.38 4.60 -12.67
CA SER A 275 -0.02 4.95 -14.04
C SER A 275 -0.42 3.72 -14.85
N ALA A 276 0.34 2.63 -14.77
CA ALA A 276 0.01 1.40 -15.49
C ALA A 276 -1.32 0.77 -15.02
N VAL A 277 -1.64 0.88 -13.74
CA VAL A 277 -2.95 0.44 -13.21
C VAL A 277 -4.07 1.34 -13.70
N GLU A 278 -3.87 2.66 -13.72
CA GLU A 278 -4.87 3.64 -14.20
C GLU A 278 -5.14 3.55 -15.71
N GLU A 279 -4.18 3.04 -16.49
CA GLU A 279 -4.37 2.71 -17.91
C GLU A 279 -5.18 1.43 -18.14
N THR A 280 -5.42 0.63 -17.10
CA THR A 280 -6.22 -0.60 -17.22
C THR A 280 -7.71 -0.23 -17.34
N PRO A 281 -8.43 -0.73 -18.37
CA PRO A 281 -9.84 -0.42 -18.61
C PRO A 281 -10.78 -0.83 -17.48
#